data_AF-A0A0F9EC29-F1
#
_entry.id   AF-A0A0F9EC29-F1
#
_cell.length_a   1.000
_cell.length_b   1.000
_cell.length_c   1.000
_cell.angle_alpha   90.00
_cell.angle_beta   90.00
_cell.angle_gamma   90.00
#
_symmetry.space_group_name_H-M   'P 1'
#
loop_
_entity.id
_entity.type
_entity.pdbx_description
1 polymer ?
#
loop_
_entity_poly.entity_id
_entity_poly.type
_entity_poly.pdbx_seq_one_letter_code
_entity_poly.pdbx_strand_id
1 'polypeptide(L)'
;MKSHFLAIPALMASTAAVHAGGIDRSGQSINALFESGRYAEFSFGHIDLTTSGTSTTAVPPPSLPNVSSGDMTSSYLQFGAAYKADINDKLSYAIIYDQPFGADVDYP
;
A
#
# COMPACT_ATOMS: atom_id res chain seq x y z
N MET A 1 35.11 3.04 20.81
CA MET A 1 33.70 2.96 21.24
C MET A 1 32.81 4.12 20.75
N LYS A 2 33.26 5.00 19.83
CA LYS A 2 32.49 6.17 19.36
C LYS A 2 31.83 6.00 17.99
N SER A 3 32.21 4.98 17.21
CA SER A 3 31.66 4.73 15.86
C SER A 3 30.28 4.07 15.88
N HIS A 4 29.93 3.32 16.94
CA HIS A 4 28.65 2.61 17.02
C HIS A 4 27.44 3.55 17.24
N PHE A 5 27.65 4.69 17.89
CA PHE A 5 26.58 5.69 18.12
C PHE A 5 26.12 6.38 16.84
N LEU A 6 26.98 6.48 15.82
CA LEU A 6 26.64 7.08 14.53
C LEU A 6 26.06 6.06 13.55
N ALA A 7 26.41 4.78 13.70
CA ALA A 7 25.97 3.70 12.82
C ALA A 7 24.45 3.43 12.91
N ILE A 8 23.88 3.53 14.11
CA ILE A 8 22.44 3.31 14.34
C ILE A 8 21.58 4.35 13.62
N PRO A 9 21.76 5.68 13.82
CA PRO A 9 20.96 6.67 13.11
C PRO A 9 21.21 6.66 11.60
N ALA A 10 22.43 6.34 11.13
CA ALA A 10 22.71 6.21 9.71
C ALA A 10 21.94 5.04 9.05
N LEU A 11 21.80 3.91 9.77
CA LEU A 11 20.99 2.77 9.32
C LEU A 11 19.48 3.07 9.33
N MET A 12 19.00 3.88 10.28
CA MET A 12 17.60 4.31 10.32
C MET A 12 17.28 5.35 9.23
N ALA A 13 18.25 6.17 8.84
CA ALA A 13 18.06 7.15 7.77
C ALA A 13 18.01 6.51 6.37
N SER A 14 18.69 5.38 6.16
CA SER A 14 18.72 4.71 4.86
C SER A 14 17.44 3.94 4.50
N THR A 15 16.62 3.55 5.49
CA THR A 15 15.34 2.87 5.25
C THR A 15 14.21 3.82 4.84
N ALA A 16 14.33 5.11 5.14
CA ALA A 16 13.33 6.13 4.79
C ALA A 16 13.23 6.41 3.27
N ALA A 17 14.24 6.00 2.49
CA ALA A 17 14.31 6.27 1.05
C ALA A 17 13.66 5.19 0.16
N VAL A 18 12.91 4.24 0.74
CA VAL A 18 12.13 3.27 -0.04
C VAL A 18 10.81 3.91 -0.46
N HIS A 19 10.80 4.59 -1.61
CA HIS A 19 9.57 4.81 -2.36
C HIS A 19 9.17 3.47 -3.02
N ALA A 20 8.36 2.68 -2.32
CA ALA A 20 7.64 1.60 -2.98
C ALA A 20 6.68 2.27 -3.98
N GLY A 21 6.85 2.01 -5.28
CA GLY A 21 5.82 2.31 -6.26
C GLY A 21 4.54 1.63 -5.79
N GLY A 22 3.62 2.40 -5.22
CA GLY A 22 2.59 1.94 -4.31
C GLY A 22 1.58 1.02 -4.97
N ILE A 23 1.90 -0.28 -5.05
CA ILE A 23 0.91 -1.33 -5.23
C ILE A 23 0.26 -1.73 -3.89
N ASP A 24 0.84 -1.28 -2.77
CA ASP A 24 0.27 -1.49 -1.44
C ASP A 24 -1.00 -0.64 -1.26
N ARG A 25 -2.15 -1.30 -1.27
CA ARG A 25 -3.48 -0.68 -1.13
C ARG A 25 -3.91 -0.54 0.34
N SER A 26 -3.24 -1.25 1.25
CA SER A 26 -3.70 -1.44 2.64
C SER A 26 -2.75 -0.88 3.70
N GLY A 27 -1.49 -0.66 3.34
CA GLY A 27 -0.41 -0.34 4.26
C GLY A 27 0.06 -1.52 5.12
N GLN A 28 -0.56 -2.71 4.96
CA GLN A 28 -0.24 -3.95 5.70
C GLN A 28 -0.17 -3.73 7.22
N SER A 29 -1.23 -3.15 7.78
CA SER A 29 -1.28 -2.82 9.21
C SER A 29 -1.16 -4.05 10.09
N ILE A 30 -0.24 -3.99 11.08
CA ILE A 30 -0.10 -4.99 12.14
C ILE A 30 -0.63 -4.50 13.49
N ASN A 31 -1.36 -3.38 13.51
CA ASN A 31 -1.73 -2.67 14.74
C ASN A 31 -2.56 -3.52 15.70
N ALA A 32 -3.36 -4.45 15.19
CA ALA A 32 -4.15 -5.38 16.00
C ALA A 32 -3.31 -6.17 17.03
N LEU A 33 -2.00 -6.38 16.78
CA LEU A 33 -1.10 -7.03 17.75
C LEU A 33 -0.82 -6.19 19.00
N PHE A 34 -0.92 -4.87 18.90
CA PHE A 34 -0.62 -3.95 19.99
C PHE A 34 -1.88 -3.58 20.82
N GLU A 35 -3.04 -4.06 20.40
CA GLU A 35 -4.29 -3.86 21.13
C GLU A 35 -4.38 -4.71 22.40
N SER A 36 -5.05 -4.17 23.41
CA SER A 36 -5.13 -4.78 24.74
C SER A 36 -6.17 -5.90 24.79
N GLY A 37 -5.82 -7.04 25.39
CA GLY A 37 -6.77 -8.15 25.61
C GLY A 37 -7.22 -8.84 24.31
N ARG A 38 -8.47 -9.33 24.27
CA ARG A 38 -9.05 -9.86 23.02
C ARG A 38 -9.60 -8.71 22.19
N TYR A 39 -9.14 -8.62 20.95
CA TYR A 39 -9.46 -7.54 20.04
C TYR A 39 -9.91 -8.10 18.69
N ALA A 40 -10.90 -7.45 18.08
CA ALA A 40 -11.40 -7.77 16.76
C ALA A 40 -11.69 -6.49 16.00
N GLU A 41 -11.30 -6.44 14.73
CA GLU A 41 -11.45 -5.30 13.85
C GLU A 41 -11.94 -5.74 12.47
N PHE A 42 -12.74 -4.89 11.85
CA PHE A 42 -13.17 -5.02 10.47
C PHE A 42 -12.96 -3.68 9.78
N SER A 43 -12.40 -3.73 8.57
CA SER A 43 -12.17 -2.56 7.74
C SER A 43 -12.87 -2.72 6.39
N PHE A 44 -13.44 -1.62 5.91
CA PHE A 44 -14.10 -1.52 4.62
C PHE A 44 -13.70 -0.20 3.97
N GLY A 45 -13.28 -0.25 2.71
CA GLY A 45 -12.91 0.90 1.93
C GLY A 45 -13.52 0.84 0.54
N HIS A 46 -13.93 2.00 0.03
CA HIS A 46 -14.25 2.20 -1.37
C HIS A 46 -13.25 3.19 -1.95
N ILE A 47 -12.56 2.79 -3.01
CA ILE A 47 -11.51 3.58 -3.64
C ILE A 47 -11.99 3.95 -5.04
N ASP A 48 -12.22 5.24 -5.24
CA ASP A 48 -12.48 5.85 -6.53
C ASP A 48 -11.23 6.61 -6.98
N LEU A 49 -10.54 6.07 -7.99
CA LEU A 49 -9.35 6.67 -8.59
C LEU A 49 -9.71 7.16 -9.99
N THR A 50 -9.21 8.33 -10.35
CA THR A 50 -9.27 8.85 -11.73
C THR A 50 -7.85 9.04 -12.21
N THR A 51 -7.40 8.17 -13.11
CA THR A 51 -6.02 8.20 -13.64
C THR A 51 -6.10 8.41 -15.15
N SER A 52 -5.65 9.56 -15.64
CA SER A 52 -5.62 9.84 -17.07
C SER A 52 -4.24 10.30 -17.52
N GLY A 53 -3.82 9.86 -18.69
CA GLY A 53 -2.59 10.28 -19.35
C GLY A 53 -2.84 10.69 -20.80
N THR A 54 -2.03 11.61 -21.30
CA THR A 54 -1.99 11.96 -22.73
C THR A 54 -0.66 11.52 -23.30
N SER A 55 -0.69 10.69 -24.35
CA SER A 55 0.55 10.30 -25.04
C SER A 55 1.18 11.53 -25.70
N THR A 56 2.37 11.92 -25.24
CA THR A 56 3.19 12.97 -25.86
C THR A 56 4.28 12.34 -26.70
N THR A 57 3.96 11.91 -27.92
CA THR A 57 4.99 11.57 -28.91
C THR A 57 5.71 12.85 -29.33
N ALA A 58 7.02 12.95 -29.04
CA ALA A 58 7.84 14.11 -29.39
C ALA A 58 7.89 14.40 -30.91
N VAL A 59 7.59 13.39 -31.75
CA VAL A 59 7.37 13.51 -33.19
C VAL A 59 6.26 12.51 -33.58
N PRO A 60 5.00 12.94 -33.79
CA PRO A 60 3.94 12.03 -34.22
C PRO A 60 4.15 11.67 -35.70
N PRO A 61 4.08 10.40 -36.13
CA PRO A 61 3.82 10.10 -37.53
C PRO A 61 2.46 10.70 -37.93
N PRO A 62 2.27 11.15 -39.18
CA PRO A 62 1.06 11.87 -39.62
C PRO A 62 -0.26 11.10 -39.45
N SER A 63 -0.20 9.84 -39.03
CA SER A 63 -1.32 8.93 -38.80
C SER A 63 -1.72 8.72 -37.33
N LEU A 64 -0.96 9.21 -36.34
CA LEU A 64 -1.29 9.05 -34.91
C LEU A 64 -1.40 10.43 -34.22
N PRO A 65 -2.61 11.00 -34.05
CA PRO A 65 -2.80 12.15 -33.17
C PRO A 65 -2.47 11.78 -31.70
N ASN A 66 -2.22 12.77 -30.84
CA ASN A 66 -2.05 12.55 -29.39
C ASN A 66 -3.22 11.73 -28.84
N VAL A 67 -2.96 10.47 -28.48
CA VAL A 67 -3.97 9.56 -27.94
C VAL A 67 -4.14 9.84 -26.45
N SER A 68 -5.37 10.18 -26.04
CA SER A 68 -5.76 10.23 -24.63
C SER A 68 -5.99 8.81 -24.14
N SER A 69 -5.43 8.45 -22.98
CA SER A 69 -5.63 7.13 -22.39
C SER A 69 -7.02 6.93 -21.78
N GLY A 70 -7.83 7.99 -21.66
CA GLY A 70 -9.06 7.94 -20.86
C GLY A 70 -8.79 7.77 -19.36
N ASP A 71 -9.84 7.57 -18.57
CA ASP A 71 -9.69 7.12 -17.18
C ASP A 71 -9.30 5.64 -17.21
N MET A 72 -8.11 5.41 -16.68
CA MET A 72 -7.39 4.15 -16.72
C MET A 72 -7.69 3.27 -15.52
N THR A 73 -8.35 3.81 -14.49
CA THR A 73 -8.50 3.13 -13.21
C THR A 73 -9.96 2.90 -12.88
N SER A 74 -10.30 1.65 -12.62
CA SER A 74 -11.64 1.30 -12.13
C SER A 74 -11.72 1.48 -10.60
N SER A 75 -12.89 1.90 -10.13
CA SER A 75 -13.23 1.92 -8.71
C SER A 75 -13.21 0.50 -8.14
N TYR A 76 -12.70 0.31 -6.92
CA TYR A 76 -12.73 -0.99 -6.26
C TYR A 76 -13.14 -0.91 -4.79
N LEU A 77 -13.54 -2.05 -4.26
CA LEU A 77 -13.83 -2.25 -2.84
C LEU A 77 -12.67 -2.99 -2.19
N GLN A 78 -12.38 -2.63 -0.95
CA GLN A 78 -11.36 -3.26 -0.14
C GLN A 78 -11.95 -3.68 1.19
N PHE A 79 -11.65 -4.91 1.58
CA PHE A 79 -12.08 -5.51 2.84
C PHE A 79 -10.88 -5.97 3.65
N GLY A 80 -10.92 -5.74 4.95
CA GLY A 80 -9.95 -6.28 5.88
C GLY A 80 -10.61 -6.70 7.19
N ALA A 81 -9.96 -7.61 7.89
CA ALA A 81 -10.36 -8.05 9.21
C ALA A 81 -9.15 -8.46 10.02
N ALA A 82 -9.15 -8.16 11.31
CA ALA A 82 -8.11 -8.61 12.22
C ALA A 82 -8.72 -9.17 13.50
N TYR A 83 -8.13 -10.23 14.02
CA TYR A 83 -8.49 -10.79 15.31
C TYR A 83 -7.23 -11.08 16.10
N LYS A 84 -7.16 -10.57 17.32
CA LYS A 84 -6.04 -10.76 18.25
C LYS A 84 -6.53 -11.36 19.56
N ALA A 85 -5.76 -12.30 20.07
CA ALA A 85 -5.95 -12.85 21.40
C ALA A 85 -4.62 -13.16 22.09
N ASP A 86 -4.66 -13.15 23.42
CA ASP A 86 -3.53 -13.48 24.26
C ASP A 86 -3.59 -14.98 24.63
N ILE A 87 -2.47 -15.68 24.43
CA ILE A 87 -2.28 -17.06 24.89
C ILE A 87 -1.92 -17.04 26.38
N ASN A 88 -1.04 -16.11 26.77
CA ASN A 88 -0.64 -15.84 28.15
C ASN A 88 -0.05 -14.41 28.27
N ASP A 89 0.38 -14.01 29.46
CA ASP A 89 0.93 -12.67 29.76
C ASP A 89 2.15 -12.25 28.92
N LYS A 90 2.76 -13.17 28.17
CA LYS A 90 3.98 -12.95 27.38
C LYS A 90 3.83 -13.31 25.91
N LEU A 91 2.71 -13.92 25.52
CA LEU A 91 2.52 -14.43 24.17
C LEU A 91 1.11 -14.11 23.67
N SER A 92 1.07 -13.37 22.58
CA SER A 92 -0.14 -12.97 21.88
C SER A 92 -0.04 -13.39 20.42
N TYR A 93 -1.20 -13.60 19.78
CA TYR A 93 -1.27 -13.86 18.34
C TYR A 93 -2.35 -12.98 17.71
N ALA A 94 -2.14 -12.61 16.44
CA ALA A 94 -3.16 -12.00 15.62
C ALA A 94 -3.29 -12.74 14.29
N ILE A 95 -4.51 -12.87 13.81
CA ILE A 95 -4.86 -13.31 12.47
C ILE A 95 -5.36 -12.07 11.74
N ILE A 96 -4.71 -11.71 10.65
CA ILE A 96 -5.03 -10.52 9.87
C ILE A 96 -5.33 -10.97 8.44
N TYR A 97 -6.49 -10.59 7.95
CA TYR A 97 -6.93 -10.74 6.57
C TYR A 97 -6.98 -9.36 5.93
N ASP A 98 -6.32 -9.22 4.80
CA ASP A 98 -6.21 -7.96 4.06
C ASP A 98 -6.06 -8.23 2.56
N GLN A 99 -6.29 -7.20 1.75
CA GLN A 99 -6.09 -7.21 0.30
C GLN A 99 -4.96 -6.23 -0.06
N PRO A 100 -3.69 -6.60 0.22
CA PRO A 100 -2.59 -5.65 0.22
C PRO A 100 -2.18 -5.18 -1.16
N PHE A 101 -2.46 -5.96 -2.22
CA PHE A 101 -1.98 -5.66 -3.57
C PHE A 101 -3.11 -5.68 -4.58
N GLY A 102 -3.07 -4.72 -5.50
CA GLY A 102 -3.87 -4.79 -6.71
C GLY A 102 -3.50 -3.70 -7.71
N ALA A 103 -3.59 -4.04 -8.98
CA ALA A 103 -3.50 -3.10 -10.09
C ALA A 103 -4.54 -3.53 -11.13
N ASP A 104 -5.51 -2.67 -11.40
CA ASP A 104 -6.52 -2.90 -12.43
C ASP A 104 -6.51 -1.65 -13.32
N VAL A 105 -6.08 -1.84 -14.56
CA VAL A 105 -5.81 -0.76 -15.51
C VAL A 105 -6.45 -1.12 -16.83
N ASP A 106 -7.36 -0.26 -17.31
CA ASP A 106 -8.09 -0.47 -18.56
C ASP A 106 -7.67 0.59 -19.59
N TYR A 107 -7.05 0.15 -20.70
CA TYR A 107 -6.64 1.01 -21.81
C TYR A 107 -7.66 0.84 -22.98
N PRO A 108 -8.19 1.94 -23.55
CA PRO A 108 -9.05 1.88 -24.74
C PRO A 108 -8.30 1.54 -26.03
#